data_AF-A0A088E4F6-F1
#
_entry.id   AF-A0A088E4F6-F1
#
_cell.length_a   1.000
_cell.length_b   1.000
_cell.length_c   1.000
_cell.angle_alpha   90.00
_cell.angle_beta   90.00
_cell.angle_gamma   90.00
#
_symmetry.space_group_name_H-M   'P 1'
#
loop_
_entity.id
_entity.type
_entity.pdbx_description
1 polymer ?
#
loop_
_entity_poly.entity_id
_entity_poly.type
_entity_poly.pdbx_seq_one_letter_code
_entity_poly.pdbx_strand_id
1 'polypeptide(L)'
;MGNVSLVLLIGIASLMVAIIVALLYYVFKVTTKIGTFFLYFAFFMMAFMLVGASIYLFNPTETNLGIAVGVNMASMILLLGYFFAVAERLTERIEFKWYHYYSLSGLVVVNEALMGLTFGLAQFGVKSFSSLVSAVDNSLNSYWFFYPMMAEMLSLYLILLSRGRNNLSLFPLIGISTFPPVIFQNLLIWRYFSLIASLGFSVVGITFKGYWRYIYVVLALGSLLSIITPWLFDLGILAGMLEYYATSFRVERIPRSS
;
A
#
# COMPACT_ATOMS: atom_id res chain seq x y z
N MET A 1 13.13 8.61 24.62
CA MET A 1 12.05 9.05 23.72
C MET A 1 10.76 8.46 24.25
N GLY A 2 9.76 9.29 24.55
CA GLY A 2 8.43 8.78 24.90
C GLY A 2 7.80 8.22 23.64
N ASN A 3 7.52 6.91 23.63
CA ASN A 3 6.81 6.27 22.52
C ASN A 3 5.49 7.02 22.31
N VAL A 4 5.20 7.43 21.07
CA VAL A 4 3.91 8.05 20.73
C VAL A 4 2.81 7.05 21.11
N SER A 5 1.73 7.54 21.71
CA SER A 5 0.63 6.69 22.14
C SER A 5 0.12 5.83 20.98
N LEU A 6 0.06 4.51 21.18
CA LEU A 6 -0.42 3.56 20.19
C LEU A 6 -1.85 3.91 19.72
N VAL A 7 -2.69 4.40 20.63
CA VAL A 7 -4.08 4.80 20.31
C VAL A 7 -4.09 5.98 19.34
N LEU A 8 -3.19 6.96 19.53
CA LEU A 8 -3.07 8.10 18.61
C LEU A 8 -2.61 7.63 17.23
N LEU A 9 -1.60 6.76 17.18
CA LEU A 9 -1.11 6.21 15.91
C LEU A 9 -2.19 5.39 15.19
N ILE A 10 -2.97 4.58 15.90
CA ILE A 10 -4.11 3.84 15.32
C ILE A 10 -5.15 4.83 14.75
N GLY A 11 -5.46 5.90 15.47
CA GLY A 11 -6.40 6.92 15.00
C GLY A 11 -5.94 7.60 13.71
N ILE A 12 -4.67 7.99 13.64
CA ILE A 12 -4.08 8.61 12.44
C ILE A 12 -4.03 7.61 11.28
N ALA A 13 -3.55 6.38 11.52
CA ALA A 13 -3.48 5.35 10.47
C ALA A 13 -4.88 5.04 9.90
N SER A 14 -5.90 4.94 10.75
CA SER A 14 -7.28 4.71 10.31
C SER A 14 -7.81 5.83 9.42
N LEU A 15 -7.49 7.09 9.75
CA LEU A 15 -7.84 8.23 8.91
C LEU A 15 -7.13 8.16 7.55
N MET A 16 -5.85 7.79 7.53
CA MET A 16 -5.08 7.64 6.29
C MET A 16 -5.67 6.54 5.40
N VAL A 17 -5.98 5.36 5.96
CA VAL A 17 -6.65 4.28 5.25
C VAL A 17 -7.97 4.75 4.64
N ALA A 18 -8.79 5.50 5.39
CA ALA A 18 -10.05 6.03 4.87
C ALA A 18 -9.83 6.98 3.68
N ILE A 19 -8.81 7.83 3.74
CA ILE A 19 -8.42 8.73 2.64
C ILE A 19 -7.96 7.91 1.42
N ILE A 20 -7.12 6.91 1.61
CA ILE A 20 -6.62 6.06 0.52
C ILE A 20 -7.77 5.28 -0.13
N VAL A 21 -8.66 4.67 0.66
CA VAL A 21 -9.87 4.00 0.14
C VAL A 21 -10.73 4.97 -0.67
N ALA A 22 -10.90 6.22 -0.22
CA ALA A 22 -11.64 7.23 -0.98
C ALA A 22 -10.95 7.58 -2.32
N LEU A 23 -9.61 7.71 -2.33
CA LEU A 23 -8.83 7.93 -3.55
C LEU A 23 -8.92 6.73 -4.51
N LEU A 24 -8.77 5.50 -4.00
CA LEU A 24 -8.92 4.26 -4.76
C LEU A 24 -10.30 4.16 -5.40
N TYR A 25 -11.35 4.48 -4.64
CA TYR A 25 -12.71 4.56 -5.16
C TYR A 25 -12.85 5.62 -6.26
N TYR A 26 -12.17 6.76 -6.11
CA TYR A 26 -12.19 7.83 -7.11
C TYR A 26 -11.52 7.40 -8.43
N VAL A 27 -10.53 6.49 -8.40
CA VAL A 27 -9.95 5.87 -9.61
C VAL A 27 -11.02 5.26 -10.51
N PHE A 28 -12.08 4.69 -9.93
CA PHE A 28 -13.20 4.11 -10.67
C PHE A 28 -14.10 5.15 -11.35
N LYS A 29 -14.10 6.40 -10.88
CA LYS A 29 -14.95 7.48 -11.42
C LYS A 29 -14.24 8.40 -12.41
N VAL A 30 -12.91 8.45 -12.37
CA VAL A 30 -12.14 9.40 -13.18
C VAL A 30 -12.15 9.02 -14.66
N THR A 31 -12.67 9.92 -15.50
CA THR A 31 -12.69 9.78 -16.96
C THR A 31 -11.87 10.86 -17.68
N THR A 32 -11.32 11.84 -16.96
CA THR A 32 -10.59 12.99 -17.53
C THR A 32 -9.12 12.99 -17.12
N LYS A 33 -8.27 13.66 -17.92
CA LYS A 33 -6.85 13.84 -17.58
C LYS A 33 -6.67 14.70 -16.33
N ILE A 34 -7.52 15.73 -16.12
CA ILE A 34 -7.55 16.50 -14.86
C ILE A 34 -7.79 15.59 -13.65
N GLY A 35 -8.83 14.76 -13.68
CA GLY A 35 -9.12 13.87 -12.54
C GLY A 35 -7.99 12.88 -12.29
N THR A 36 -7.34 12.42 -13.37
CA THR A 36 -6.18 11.52 -13.28
C THR A 36 -4.98 12.23 -12.67
N PHE A 37 -4.71 13.47 -13.09
CA PHE A 37 -3.68 14.31 -12.49
C PHE A 37 -3.90 14.45 -10.99
N PHE A 38 -5.13 14.77 -10.55
CA PHE A 38 -5.42 14.91 -9.12
C PHE A 38 -5.26 13.62 -8.32
N LEU A 39 -5.51 12.46 -8.92
CA LEU A 39 -5.19 11.17 -8.30
C LEU A 39 -3.68 11.00 -8.09
N TYR A 40 -2.88 11.21 -9.13
CA TYR A 40 -1.42 11.17 -9.02
C TYR A 40 -0.91 12.18 -8.01
N PHE A 41 -1.41 13.42 -8.09
CA PHE A 41 -1.09 14.49 -7.16
C PHE A 41 -1.33 14.06 -5.70
N ALA A 42 -2.52 13.53 -5.39
CA ALA A 42 -2.85 13.11 -4.03
C ALA A 42 -1.91 12.01 -3.53
N PHE A 43 -1.63 10.98 -4.34
CA PHE A 43 -0.71 9.91 -3.94
C PHE A 43 0.74 10.38 -3.82
N PHE A 44 1.22 11.26 -4.69
CA PHE A 44 2.57 11.85 -4.58
C PHE A 44 2.69 12.73 -3.34
N MET A 45 1.69 13.58 -3.08
CA MET A 45 1.67 14.43 -1.90
C MET A 45 1.69 13.61 -0.60
N MET A 46 0.96 12.49 -0.56
CA MET A 46 1.00 11.56 0.56
C MET A 46 2.40 10.96 0.76
N ALA A 47 3.06 10.57 -0.34
CA ALA A 47 4.40 10.00 -0.29
C ALA A 47 5.43 11.04 0.22
N PHE A 48 5.40 12.27 -0.31
CA PHE A 48 6.27 13.35 0.18
C PHE A 48 6.03 13.66 1.66
N MET A 49 4.77 13.68 2.08
CA MET A 49 4.41 13.90 3.48
C MET A 49 4.99 12.82 4.40
N LEU A 50 4.90 11.55 4.01
CA LEU A 50 5.48 10.44 4.77
C LEU A 50 7.01 10.46 4.77
N VAL A 51 7.65 10.82 3.64
CA VAL A 51 9.11 11.01 3.57
C VAL A 51 9.54 12.15 4.49
N GLY A 52 8.87 13.31 4.45
CA GLY A 52 9.14 14.44 5.34
C GLY A 52 8.97 14.06 6.82
N ALA A 53 7.88 13.36 7.15
CA ALA A 53 7.66 12.85 8.51
C ALA A 53 8.75 11.89 8.95
N SER A 54 9.18 10.97 8.07
CA SER A 54 10.29 10.05 8.34
C SER A 54 11.59 10.81 8.63
N ILE A 55 11.95 11.81 7.82
CA ILE A 55 13.14 12.66 8.02
C ILE A 55 13.12 13.31 9.41
N TYR A 56 11.98 13.88 9.81
CA TYR A 56 11.83 14.46 11.14
C TYR A 56 11.98 13.41 12.25
N LEU A 57 11.36 12.24 12.09
CA LEU A 57 11.41 11.17 13.11
C LEU A 57 12.82 10.56 13.27
N PHE A 58 13.63 10.55 12.21
CA PHE A 58 15.02 10.12 12.30
C PHE A 58 15.87 11.04 13.20
N ASN A 59 15.58 12.34 13.20
CA ASN A 59 16.29 13.30 14.04
C ASN A 59 15.38 14.51 14.37
N PRO A 60 14.61 14.46 15.46
CA PRO A 60 13.57 15.45 15.73
C PRO A 60 14.19 16.77 16.22
N THR A 61 14.43 17.68 15.27
CA THR A 61 14.92 19.04 15.50
C THR A 61 14.03 20.04 14.76
N GLU A 62 14.02 21.29 15.22
CA GLU A 62 13.33 22.39 14.52
C GLU A 62 13.79 22.51 13.06
N THR A 63 15.09 22.31 12.81
CA THR A 63 15.65 22.30 11.46
C THR A 63 15.04 21.18 10.61
N ASN A 64 14.96 19.95 11.11
CA ASN A 64 14.38 18.84 10.35
C ASN A 64 12.86 18.94 10.20
N LEU A 65 12.17 19.56 11.16
CA LEU A 65 10.76 19.93 11.00
C LEU A 65 10.59 20.94 9.85
N GLY A 66 11.44 21.97 9.83
CA GLY A 66 11.48 22.95 8.74
C GLY A 66 11.78 22.31 7.38
N ILE A 67 12.71 21.36 7.31
CA ILE A 67 13.00 20.58 6.10
C ILE A 67 11.78 19.76 5.68
N ALA A 68 11.13 19.06 6.61
CA ALA A 68 9.95 18.25 6.32
C ALA A 68 8.80 19.08 5.75
N VAL A 69 8.51 20.24 6.38
CA VAL A 69 7.51 21.20 5.88
C VAL A 69 7.94 21.75 4.52
N GLY A 70 9.21 22.12 4.36
CA GLY A 70 9.76 22.64 3.11
C GLY A 70 9.64 21.66 1.94
N VAL A 71 9.96 20.39 2.15
CA VAL A 71 9.80 19.33 1.12
C VAL A 71 8.34 19.19 0.70
N ASN A 72 7.40 19.20 1.65
CA ASN A 72 5.98 19.13 1.37
C ASN A 72 5.47 20.35 0.60
N MET A 73 5.86 21.56 1.02
CA MET A 73 5.46 22.79 0.34
C MET A 73 6.06 22.90 -1.05
N ALA A 74 7.36 22.59 -1.21
CA ALA A 74 8.04 22.65 -2.50
C ALA A 74 7.46 21.65 -3.50
N SER A 75 7.24 20.40 -3.09
CA SER A 75 6.61 19.38 -3.94
C SER A 75 5.19 19.78 -4.36
N MET A 76 4.38 20.29 -3.44
CA MET A 76 3.05 20.81 -3.74
C MET A 76 3.10 21.94 -4.79
N ILE A 77 3.96 22.94 -4.57
CA ILE A 77 4.10 24.09 -5.47
C ILE A 77 4.56 23.64 -6.87
N LEU A 78 5.54 22.73 -6.95
CA LEU A 78 6.03 22.22 -8.23
C LEU A 78 4.95 21.45 -9.00
N LEU A 79 4.20 20.58 -8.32
CA LEU A 79 3.13 19.81 -8.94
C LEU A 79 1.96 20.70 -9.38
N LEU A 80 1.55 21.66 -8.55
CA LEU A 80 0.51 22.63 -8.93
C LEU A 80 0.99 23.57 -10.05
N GLY A 81 2.24 24.01 -10.01
CA GLY A 81 2.85 24.79 -11.07
C GLY A 81 2.85 24.04 -12.41
N TYR A 82 3.20 22.76 -12.40
CA TYR A 82 3.08 21.88 -13.57
C TYR A 82 1.63 21.74 -14.03
N PHE A 83 0.68 21.57 -13.11
CA PHE A 83 -0.74 21.51 -13.44
C PHE A 83 -1.20 22.75 -14.19
N PHE A 84 -0.95 23.95 -13.65
CA PHE A 84 -1.35 25.20 -14.27
C PHE A 84 -0.67 25.42 -15.63
N ALA A 85 0.59 25.01 -15.79
CA ALA A 85 1.31 25.11 -17.06
C ALA A 85 0.72 24.24 -18.18
N VAL A 86 0.00 23.16 -17.85
CA VAL A 86 -0.54 22.19 -18.82
C VAL A 86 -2.06 22.09 -18.76
N ALA A 87 -2.72 22.91 -17.94
CA ALA A 87 -4.15 22.80 -17.57
C ALA A 87 -5.08 22.75 -18.80
N GLU A 88 -4.81 23.57 -19.82
CA GLU A 88 -5.61 23.62 -21.04
C GLU A 88 -5.65 22.29 -21.81
N ARG A 89 -4.59 21.46 -21.68
CA ARG A 89 -4.47 20.16 -22.35
C ARG A 89 -5.04 18.99 -21.54
N LEU A 90 -5.49 19.24 -20.31
CA LEU A 90 -5.93 18.21 -19.35
C LEU A 90 -7.47 18.02 -19.30
N THR A 91 -8.24 18.82 -20.02
CA THR A 91 -9.71 18.70 -20.07
C THR A 91 -10.20 17.48 -20.85
N GLU A 92 -9.34 16.89 -21.68
CA GLU A 92 -9.67 15.74 -22.50
C GLU A 92 -9.99 14.48 -21.67
N ARG A 93 -10.82 13.62 -22.25
CA ARG A 93 -11.04 12.27 -21.72
C ARG A 93 -9.75 11.46 -21.81
N ILE A 94 -9.57 10.56 -20.86
CA ILE A 94 -8.42 9.66 -20.81
C ILE A 94 -8.88 8.21 -20.94
N GLU A 95 -8.18 7.48 -21.79
CA GLU A 95 -8.29 6.03 -21.86
C GLU A 95 -7.19 5.41 -21.00
N PHE A 96 -7.58 4.74 -19.92
CA PHE A 96 -6.65 4.08 -19.02
C PHE A 96 -6.03 2.85 -19.69
N LYS A 97 -4.77 2.98 -20.06
CA LYS A 97 -3.89 1.89 -20.49
C LYS A 97 -3.24 1.15 -19.32
N TRP A 98 -2.64 0.00 -19.62
CA TRP A 98 -1.99 -0.90 -18.65
C TRP A 98 -1.02 -0.18 -17.71
N TYR A 99 -0.21 0.75 -18.23
CA TYR A 99 0.81 1.46 -17.45
C TYR A 99 0.17 2.39 -16.41
N HIS A 100 -0.97 3.01 -16.67
CA HIS A 100 -1.66 3.86 -15.68
C HIS A 100 -2.13 3.06 -14.46
N TYR A 101 -2.63 1.84 -14.70
CA TYR A 101 -3.07 0.98 -13.60
C TYR A 101 -1.90 0.57 -12.72
N TYR A 102 -0.78 0.16 -13.32
CA TYR A 102 0.40 -0.22 -12.55
C TYR A 102 1.11 0.95 -11.90
N SER A 103 1.15 2.14 -12.51
CA SER A 103 1.75 3.30 -11.87
C SER A 103 0.92 3.79 -10.68
N LEU A 104 -0.41 3.82 -10.77
CA LEU A 104 -1.26 4.10 -9.61
C LEU A 104 -1.10 3.03 -8.52
N SER A 105 -1.10 1.76 -8.90
CA SER A 105 -0.89 0.66 -7.95
C SER A 105 0.48 0.74 -7.28
N GLY A 106 1.51 1.10 -8.04
CA GLY A 106 2.87 1.36 -7.53
C GLY A 106 2.88 2.46 -6.49
N LEU A 107 2.20 3.57 -6.76
CA LEU A 107 2.11 4.67 -5.80
C LEU A 107 1.36 4.28 -4.52
N VAL A 108 0.32 3.46 -4.62
CA VAL A 108 -0.39 2.95 -3.43
C VAL A 108 0.56 2.11 -2.59
N VAL A 109 1.23 1.12 -3.18
CA VAL A 109 2.17 0.23 -2.47
C VAL A 109 3.36 0.99 -1.88
N VAL A 110 3.87 2.01 -2.57
CA VAL A 110 4.92 2.89 -2.04
C VAL A 110 4.42 3.68 -0.82
N ASN A 111 3.19 4.20 -0.86
CA ASN A 111 2.61 4.90 0.29
C ASN A 111 2.46 3.96 1.49
N GLU A 112 2.04 2.71 1.28
CA GLU A 112 1.96 1.71 2.36
C GLU A 112 3.33 1.41 2.97
N ALA A 113 4.36 1.20 2.15
CA ALA A 113 5.72 0.97 2.64
C ALA A 113 6.23 2.19 3.44
N LEU A 114 6.00 3.40 2.94
CA LEU A 114 6.35 4.64 3.64
C LEU A 114 5.56 4.82 4.94
N MET A 115 4.30 4.36 4.99
CA MET A 115 3.51 4.33 6.22
C MET A 115 4.12 3.37 7.23
N GLY A 116 4.48 2.15 6.80
CA GLY A 116 5.22 1.17 7.60
C GLY A 116 6.50 1.74 8.20
N LEU A 117 7.27 2.49 7.39
CA LEU A 117 8.50 3.19 7.83
C LEU A 117 8.19 4.28 8.85
N THR A 118 7.28 5.20 8.53
CA THR A 118 7.00 6.40 9.34
C THR A 118 6.40 6.03 10.70
N PHE A 119 5.39 5.16 10.73
CA PHE A 119 4.76 4.73 11.97
C PHE A 119 5.65 3.76 12.74
N GLY A 120 6.42 2.92 12.04
CA GLY A 120 7.45 2.09 12.64
C GLY A 120 8.50 2.93 13.37
N LEU A 121 9.01 4.00 12.75
CA LEU A 121 9.93 4.95 13.39
C LEU A 121 9.30 5.62 14.61
N ALA A 122 8.05 6.08 14.49
CA ALA A 122 7.35 6.76 15.58
C ALA A 122 7.15 5.86 16.81
N GLN A 123 6.99 4.55 16.61
CA GLN A 123 6.72 3.61 17.69
C GLN A 123 7.95 2.86 18.21
N PHE A 124 8.80 2.35 17.32
CA PHE A 124 9.95 1.51 17.68
C PHE A 124 11.23 2.33 17.84
N GLY A 125 11.25 3.56 17.33
CA GLY A 125 12.39 4.46 17.38
C GLY A 125 13.49 4.13 16.37
N VAL A 126 14.44 5.05 16.25
CA VAL A 126 15.47 5.05 15.19
C VAL A 126 16.39 3.83 15.21
N LYS A 127 16.58 3.19 16.37
CA LYS A 127 17.50 2.04 16.52
C LYS A 127 17.13 0.86 15.61
N SER A 128 15.83 0.61 15.41
CA SER A 128 15.37 -0.45 14.50
C SER A 128 15.60 -0.11 13.01
N PHE A 129 15.86 1.15 12.71
CA PHE A 129 15.98 1.69 11.34
C PHE A 129 17.39 2.21 11.04
N SER A 130 18.41 1.65 11.72
CA SER A 130 19.79 2.18 11.67
C SER A 130 20.52 1.98 10.34
N SER A 131 20.04 1.11 9.47
CA SER A 131 20.60 0.84 8.14
C SER A 131 19.51 0.80 7.08
N LEU A 132 19.87 0.96 5.80
CA LEU A 132 18.90 0.88 4.71
C LEU A 132 18.17 -0.48 4.68
N VAL A 133 18.93 -1.57 4.84
CA VAL A 133 18.37 -2.94 4.84
C VAL A 133 17.41 -3.13 6.00
N SER A 134 17.80 -2.73 7.21
CA SER A 134 16.91 -2.83 8.38
C SER A 134 15.71 -1.90 8.27
N ALA A 135 15.84 -0.74 7.60
CA ALA A 135 14.72 0.17 7.39
C ALA A 135 13.69 -0.41 6.43
N VAL A 136 14.14 -1.04 5.34
CA VAL A 136 13.26 -1.77 4.40
C VAL A 136 12.59 -2.95 5.11
N ASP A 137 13.37 -3.77 5.81
CA ASP A 137 12.86 -4.94 6.53
C ASP A 137 11.82 -4.54 7.58
N ASN A 138 12.12 -3.59 8.47
CA ASN A 138 11.18 -3.15 9.50
C ASN A 138 9.99 -2.35 8.95
N SER A 139 10.11 -1.74 7.77
CA SER A 139 8.99 -1.06 7.10
C SER A 139 8.00 -2.08 6.56
N LEU A 140 8.48 -3.09 5.82
CA LEU A 140 7.64 -4.11 5.17
C LEU A 140 7.15 -5.16 6.17
N ASN A 141 7.94 -5.51 7.17
CA ASN A 141 7.62 -6.52 8.19
C ASN A 141 6.99 -5.91 9.45
N SER A 142 6.06 -4.98 9.23
CA SER A 142 5.35 -4.25 10.29
C SER A 142 3.84 -4.32 10.12
N TYR A 143 3.11 -4.36 11.23
CA TYR A 143 1.64 -4.24 11.18
C TYR A 143 1.17 -2.87 10.67
N TRP A 144 2.03 -1.85 10.71
CA TRP A 144 1.78 -0.55 10.07
C TRP A 144 1.82 -0.60 8.54
N PHE A 145 2.33 -1.68 7.96
CA PHE A 145 2.27 -1.96 6.53
C PHE A 145 1.08 -2.88 6.22
N PHE A 146 1.00 -4.03 6.90
CA PHE A 146 0.01 -5.06 6.54
C PHE A 146 -1.44 -4.70 6.84
N TYR A 147 -1.75 -4.06 7.98
CA TYR A 147 -3.14 -3.84 8.38
C TYR A 147 -3.82 -2.69 7.64
N PRO A 148 -3.18 -1.52 7.41
CA PRO A 148 -3.72 -0.49 6.54
C PRO A 148 -4.05 -1.03 5.15
N MET A 149 -3.09 -1.66 4.52
CA MET A 149 -3.24 -2.31 3.21
C MET A 149 -4.31 -3.41 3.18
N MET A 150 -4.37 -4.30 4.18
CA MET A 150 -5.43 -5.30 4.27
C MET A 150 -6.81 -4.65 4.27
N ALA A 151 -6.98 -3.59 5.07
CA ALA A 151 -8.23 -2.84 5.15
C ALA A 151 -8.59 -2.17 3.82
N GLU A 152 -7.60 -1.62 3.11
CA GLU A 152 -7.80 -1.05 1.77
C GLU A 152 -8.22 -2.09 0.74
N MET A 153 -7.48 -3.20 0.67
CA MET A 153 -7.77 -4.30 -0.26
C MET A 153 -9.17 -4.86 0.00
N LEU A 154 -9.53 -5.09 1.26
CA LEU A 154 -10.86 -5.54 1.66
C LEU A 154 -11.94 -4.52 1.27
N SER A 155 -11.72 -3.23 1.57
CA SER A 155 -12.66 -2.17 1.20
C SER A 155 -12.89 -2.10 -0.31
N LEU A 156 -11.82 -2.19 -1.09
CA LEU A 156 -11.87 -2.19 -2.55
C LEU A 156 -12.61 -3.41 -3.09
N TYR A 157 -12.36 -4.58 -2.49
CA TYR A 157 -13.06 -5.83 -2.83
C TYR A 157 -14.56 -5.70 -2.58
N LEU A 158 -14.96 -5.20 -1.41
CA LEU A 158 -16.36 -4.99 -1.05
C LEU A 158 -17.05 -3.98 -1.96
N ILE A 159 -16.35 -2.90 -2.34
CA ILE A 159 -16.86 -1.93 -3.32
C ILE A 159 -17.11 -2.61 -4.67
N LEU A 160 -16.15 -3.37 -5.19
CA LEU A 160 -16.30 -4.09 -6.46
C LEU A 160 -17.44 -5.12 -6.40
N LEU A 161 -17.51 -5.88 -5.31
CA LEU A 161 -18.58 -6.84 -5.07
C LEU A 161 -19.96 -6.17 -5.07
N SER A 162 -20.10 -5.01 -4.40
CA SER A 162 -21.35 -4.22 -4.37
C SER A 162 -21.79 -3.74 -5.76
N ARG A 163 -20.85 -3.65 -6.72
CA ARG A 163 -21.09 -3.24 -8.11
C ARG A 163 -21.33 -4.42 -9.06
N GLY A 164 -21.33 -5.65 -8.55
CA GLY A 164 -21.46 -6.89 -9.32
C GLY A 164 -20.16 -7.33 -9.99
N ARG A 165 -19.00 -6.76 -9.61
CA ARG A 165 -17.68 -7.15 -10.12
C ARG A 165 -17.03 -8.13 -9.15
N ASN A 166 -17.32 -9.41 -9.31
CA ASN A 166 -16.74 -10.44 -8.45
C ASN A 166 -15.49 -11.04 -9.10
N ASN A 167 -14.31 -10.71 -8.58
CA ASN A 167 -13.07 -11.41 -8.92
C ASN A 167 -12.55 -12.19 -7.71
N LEU A 168 -13.04 -13.42 -7.58
CA LEU A 168 -12.71 -14.32 -6.47
C LEU A 168 -11.20 -14.61 -6.35
N SER A 169 -10.43 -14.48 -7.44
CA SER A 169 -8.98 -14.74 -7.41
C SER A 169 -8.21 -13.70 -6.60
N LEU A 170 -8.83 -12.57 -6.25
CA LEU A 170 -8.22 -11.50 -5.43
C LEU A 170 -8.35 -11.77 -3.92
N PHE A 171 -9.42 -12.45 -3.51
CA PHE A 171 -9.79 -12.62 -2.11
C PHE A 171 -8.69 -13.28 -1.25
N PRO A 172 -7.98 -14.33 -1.71
CA PRO A 172 -6.96 -14.96 -0.88
C PRO A 172 -5.83 -14.04 -0.45
N LEU A 173 -5.47 -13.03 -1.27
CA LEU A 173 -4.42 -12.07 -0.92
C LEU A 173 -4.79 -11.22 0.30
N ILE A 174 -6.08 -10.89 0.48
CA ILE A 174 -6.59 -10.20 1.67
C ILE A 174 -6.38 -11.08 2.91
N GLY A 175 -6.62 -12.38 2.80
CA GLY A 175 -6.37 -13.33 3.88
C GLY A 175 -4.89 -13.42 4.25
N ILE A 176 -4.01 -13.47 3.26
CA ILE A 176 -2.54 -13.50 3.47
C ILE A 176 -2.07 -12.21 4.15
N SER A 177 -2.57 -11.03 3.74
CA SER A 177 -2.21 -9.76 4.38
C SER A 177 -2.86 -9.55 5.75
N THR A 178 -3.95 -10.25 6.07
CA THR A 178 -4.54 -10.28 7.41
C THR A 178 -3.68 -11.09 8.38
N PHE A 179 -3.09 -12.18 7.90
CA PHE A 179 -2.30 -13.11 8.71
C PHE A 179 -0.86 -13.28 8.19
N PRO A 180 -0.09 -12.19 8.06
CA PRO A 180 1.25 -12.26 7.50
C PRO A 180 2.19 -13.00 8.47
N PRO A 181 2.96 -13.99 7.98
CA PRO A 181 3.82 -14.82 8.83
C PRO A 181 5.12 -14.12 9.23
N VAL A 182 5.32 -12.87 8.78
CA VAL A 182 6.54 -12.07 8.96
C VAL A 182 6.47 -11.11 10.14
N ILE A 183 5.29 -10.77 10.66
CA ILE A 183 5.12 -9.86 11.81
C ILE A 183 4.97 -10.63 13.13
N PHE A 184 5.21 -9.96 14.26
CA PHE A 184 5.10 -10.51 15.62
C PHE A 184 5.85 -11.84 15.84
N GLN A 185 7.05 -12.00 15.26
CA GLN A 185 7.85 -13.22 15.34
C GLN A 185 8.11 -13.74 16.77
N ASN A 186 8.16 -12.83 17.74
CA ASN A 186 8.39 -13.17 19.14
C ASN A 186 7.18 -13.86 19.81
N LEU A 187 5.99 -13.78 19.20
CA LEU A 187 4.78 -14.43 19.67
C LEU A 187 4.60 -15.77 18.94
N LEU A 188 5.06 -16.87 19.54
CA LEU A 188 5.03 -18.20 18.92
C LEU A 188 3.63 -18.59 18.40
N ILE A 189 2.59 -18.30 19.18
CA ILE A 189 1.19 -18.58 18.80
C ILE A 189 0.84 -17.86 17.49
N TRP A 190 1.19 -16.56 17.38
CA TRP A 190 0.96 -15.80 16.16
C TRP A 190 1.76 -16.36 15.00
N ARG A 191 3.06 -16.62 15.20
CA ARG A 191 3.96 -17.13 14.16
C ARG A 191 3.43 -18.40 13.50
N TYR A 192 3.01 -19.39 14.28
CA TYR A 192 2.47 -20.64 13.71
C TYR A 192 1.07 -20.46 13.13
N PHE A 193 0.19 -19.71 13.79
CA PHE A 193 -1.15 -19.48 13.29
C PHE A 193 -1.15 -18.71 11.96
N SER A 194 -0.38 -17.61 11.89
CA SER A 194 -0.24 -16.80 10.68
C SER A 194 0.39 -17.57 9.52
N LEU A 195 1.38 -18.42 9.79
CA LEU A 195 1.97 -19.31 8.79
C LEU A 195 0.93 -20.30 8.23
N ILE A 196 0.19 -20.99 9.10
CA ILE A 196 -0.85 -21.93 8.66
C ILE A 196 -1.96 -21.20 7.89
N ALA A 197 -2.41 -20.05 8.38
CA ALA A 197 -3.44 -19.25 7.72
C ALA A 197 -2.98 -18.75 6.34
N SER A 198 -1.78 -18.17 6.25
CA SER A 198 -1.20 -17.71 4.98
C SER A 198 -1.01 -18.85 3.97
N LEU A 199 -0.61 -20.04 4.41
CA LEU A 199 -0.55 -21.22 3.56
C LEU A 199 -1.94 -21.66 3.12
N GLY A 200 -2.91 -21.68 4.02
CA GLY A 200 -4.31 -22.01 3.70
C GLY A 200 -4.88 -21.09 2.63
N PHE A 201 -4.73 -19.77 2.78
CA PHE A 201 -5.15 -18.80 1.77
C PHE A 201 -4.36 -18.96 0.47
N SER A 202 -3.05 -19.18 0.53
CA SER A 202 -2.25 -19.44 -0.67
C SER A 202 -2.73 -20.68 -1.42
N VAL A 203 -3.07 -21.77 -0.73
CA VAL A 203 -3.64 -22.99 -1.34
C VAL A 203 -4.96 -22.69 -2.02
N VAL A 204 -5.87 -21.95 -1.38
CA VAL A 204 -7.11 -21.48 -2.01
C VAL A 204 -6.79 -20.68 -3.28
N GLY A 205 -5.83 -19.76 -3.20
CA GLY A 205 -5.33 -18.98 -4.33
C GLY A 205 -4.82 -19.80 -5.51
N ILE A 206 -4.07 -20.87 -5.24
CA ILE A 206 -3.49 -21.76 -6.25
C ILE A 206 -4.57 -22.49 -7.07
N THR A 207 -5.75 -22.72 -6.48
CA THR A 207 -6.87 -23.40 -7.19
C THR A 207 -7.37 -22.58 -8.39
N PHE A 208 -7.26 -21.25 -8.33
CA PHE A 208 -7.61 -20.38 -9.46
C PHE A 208 -6.65 -20.59 -10.65
N LYS A 209 -7.18 -20.45 -11.87
CA LYS A 209 -6.39 -20.56 -13.11
C LYS A 209 -5.81 -19.19 -13.50
N GLY A 210 -4.75 -19.19 -14.30
CA GLY A 210 -4.12 -17.97 -14.82
C GLY A 210 -2.95 -17.49 -13.96
N TYR A 211 -2.52 -16.24 -14.18
CA TYR A 211 -1.27 -15.73 -13.61
C TYR A 211 -1.31 -15.59 -12.07
N TRP A 212 -2.49 -15.37 -11.48
CA TRP A 212 -2.70 -15.32 -10.03
C TRP A 212 -2.20 -16.57 -9.32
N ARG A 213 -2.30 -17.74 -9.97
CA ARG A 213 -1.76 -19.00 -9.44
C ARG A 213 -0.27 -18.86 -9.09
N TYR A 214 0.52 -18.25 -9.96
CA TYR A 214 1.96 -18.12 -9.76
C TYR A 214 2.28 -17.19 -8.59
N ILE A 215 1.52 -16.10 -8.42
CA ILE A 215 1.64 -15.21 -7.26
C ILE A 215 1.40 -16.02 -5.97
N TYR A 216 0.34 -16.83 -5.93
CA TYR A 216 0.03 -17.64 -4.75
C TYR A 216 1.01 -18.79 -4.50
N VAL A 217 1.63 -19.36 -5.55
CA VAL A 217 2.75 -20.30 -5.39
C VAL A 217 3.96 -19.62 -4.75
N VAL A 218 4.33 -18.42 -5.23
CA VAL A 218 5.44 -17.64 -4.66
C VAL A 218 5.13 -17.27 -3.21
N LEU A 219 3.90 -16.85 -2.89
CA LEU A 219 3.49 -16.56 -1.53
C LEU A 219 3.50 -17.80 -0.62
N ALA A 220 3.07 -18.96 -1.09
CA ALA A 220 3.16 -20.20 -0.32
C ALA A 220 4.62 -20.56 0.01
N LEU A 221 5.51 -20.51 -0.98
CA LEU A 221 6.93 -20.75 -0.79
C LEU A 221 7.56 -19.70 0.12
N GLY A 222 7.21 -18.42 -0.06
CA GLY A 222 7.63 -17.31 0.78
C GLY A 222 7.18 -17.47 2.23
N SER A 223 5.93 -17.89 2.48
CA SER A 223 5.43 -18.17 3.82
C SER A 223 6.20 -19.29 4.50
N LEU A 224 6.56 -20.37 3.80
CA LEU A 224 7.41 -21.42 4.35
C LEU A 224 8.83 -20.91 4.65
N LEU A 225 9.41 -20.15 3.72
CA LEU A 225 10.75 -19.59 3.85
C LEU A 225 10.84 -18.50 4.92
N SER A 226 9.75 -17.84 5.28
CA SER A 226 9.68 -16.79 6.31
C SER A 226 10.21 -17.22 7.68
N ILE A 227 10.23 -18.53 7.95
CA ILE A 227 10.83 -19.11 9.15
C ILE A 227 12.34 -18.79 9.23
N ILE A 228 13.00 -18.73 8.08
CA ILE A 228 14.44 -18.48 7.91
C ILE A 228 14.67 -17.04 7.45
N THR A 229 13.90 -16.57 6.46
CA THR A 229 14.07 -15.26 5.84
C THR A 229 12.77 -14.72 5.24
N PRO A 230 12.44 -13.43 5.43
CA PRO A 230 11.18 -12.85 4.95
C PRO A 230 11.22 -12.46 3.47
N TRP A 231 12.40 -12.33 2.85
CA TRP A 231 12.56 -11.66 1.56
C TRP A 231 11.69 -12.20 0.40
N LEU A 232 11.54 -13.53 0.29
CA LEU A 232 10.70 -14.09 -0.77
C LEU A 232 9.21 -13.78 -0.54
N PHE A 233 8.78 -13.80 0.73
CA PHE A 233 7.43 -13.39 1.10
C PHE A 233 7.21 -11.91 0.81
N ASP A 234 8.17 -11.05 1.16
CA ASP A 234 8.09 -9.60 0.97
C ASP A 234 7.99 -9.22 -0.52
N LEU A 235 8.81 -9.83 -1.37
CA LEU A 235 8.73 -9.65 -2.82
C LEU A 235 7.41 -10.19 -3.38
N GLY A 236 6.98 -11.37 -2.92
CA GLY A 236 5.73 -11.98 -3.34
C GLY A 236 4.52 -11.14 -2.97
N ILE A 237 4.50 -10.56 -1.77
CA ILE A 237 3.37 -9.75 -1.31
C ILE A 237 3.36 -8.39 -2.01
N LEU A 238 4.51 -7.73 -2.19
CA LEU A 238 4.60 -6.48 -2.96
C LEU A 238 4.11 -6.68 -4.40
N ALA A 239 4.57 -7.72 -5.08
CA ALA A 239 4.11 -8.05 -6.44
C ALA A 239 2.61 -8.38 -6.45
N GLY A 240 2.13 -9.14 -5.46
CA GLY A 240 0.72 -9.46 -5.28
C GLY A 240 -0.15 -8.22 -5.12
N MET A 241 0.27 -7.24 -4.30
CA MET A 241 -0.48 -6.00 -4.10
C MET A 241 -0.52 -5.14 -5.35
N LEU A 242 0.62 -4.99 -6.04
CA LEU A 242 0.69 -4.25 -7.30
C LEU A 242 -0.32 -4.81 -8.31
N GLU A 243 -0.35 -6.13 -8.45
CA GLU A 243 -1.31 -6.83 -9.32
C GLU A 243 -2.74 -6.74 -8.80
N TYR A 244 -2.95 -6.72 -7.48
CA TYR A 244 -4.26 -6.63 -6.86
C TYR A 244 -4.95 -5.31 -7.21
N TYR A 245 -4.28 -4.19 -6.95
CA TYR A 245 -4.81 -2.87 -7.27
C TYR A 245 -4.96 -2.70 -8.78
N ALA A 246 -3.97 -3.12 -9.58
CA ALA A 246 -4.02 -2.98 -11.04
C ALA A 246 -5.19 -3.79 -11.65
N THR A 247 -5.41 -5.01 -11.16
CA THR A 247 -6.53 -5.86 -11.58
C THR A 247 -7.86 -5.29 -11.15
N SER A 248 -7.96 -4.79 -9.91
CA SER A 248 -9.16 -4.15 -9.40
C SER A 248 -9.57 -2.94 -10.25
N PHE A 249 -8.61 -2.09 -10.63
CA PHE A 249 -8.87 -0.96 -11.51
C PHE A 249 -9.28 -1.38 -12.94
N ARG A 250 -8.67 -2.44 -13.48
CA ARG A 250 -9.01 -2.98 -14.80
C ARG A 250 -10.42 -3.57 -14.84
N VAL A 251 -10.75 -4.44 -13.88
CA VAL A 251 -12.02 -5.16 -13.83
C VAL A 251 -13.20 -4.19 -13.80
N GLU A 252 -13.09 -3.09 -13.07
CA GLU A 252 -14.15 -2.09 -13.00
C GLU A 252 -14.44 -1.44 -14.36
N ARG A 253 -13.42 -1.25 -15.19
CA ARG A 253 -13.54 -0.55 -16.49
C ARG A 253 -13.96 -1.44 -17.65
N ILE A 254 -14.11 -2.75 -17.45
CA ILE A 254 -14.64 -3.66 -18.49
C ILE A 254 -16.14 -3.33 -18.70
N PRO A 255 -16.64 -3.10 -19.93
CA PRO A 255 -18.06 -2.86 -20.17
C PRO A 255 -18.94 -3.96 -19.56
N ARG A 256 -20.14 -3.62 -19.04
CA ARG A 256 -21.09 -4.66 -18.63
C ARG A 256 -21.52 -5.42 -19.88
N SER A 257 -21.38 -6.74 -19.88
CA SER A 257 -22.17 -7.57 -20.79
C SER A 257 -23.63 -7.42 -20.34
N SER A 258 -24.41 -6.66 -21.10
CA SER A 258 -25.86 -6.51 -20.94
C SER A 258 -26.57 -7.84 -21.08
#